data_AF-A0A6B0CJ60-F1
#
_entry.id   AF-A0A6B0CJ60-F1
#
_cell.length_a   1.000
_cell.length_b   1.000
_cell.length_c   1.000
_cell.angle_alpha   90.00
_cell.angle_beta   90.00
_cell.angle_gamma   90.00
#
_symmetry.space_group_name_H-M   'P 1'
#
loop_
_entity.id
_entity.type
_entity.pdbx_description
1 polymer ?
#
loop_
_entity_poly.entity_id
_entity_poly.type
_entity_poly.pdbx_seq_one_letter_code
_entity_poly.pdbx_strand_id
1 'polypeptide(L)' 'MAIAVLLNRMFRMEHNPLFEYIYQQKEDIDACYFIIPEEDMSSASDLKAQFYRGTL' A
#
# COMPACT_ATOMS: atom_id res chain seq x y z
N MET A 1 15.37 -3.64 -13.68
CA MET A 1 13.96 -3.29 -13.97
C MET A 1 13.40 -2.34 -12.91
N ALA A 2 12.58 -1.33 -13.27
CA ALA A 2 11.86 -0.51 -12.29
C ALA A 2 10.45 -1.05 -12.03
N ILE A 3 10.03 -1.14 -10.78
CA ILE A 3 8.71 -1.65 -10.38
C ILE A 3 7.99 -0.69 -9.43
N ALA A 4 6.67 -0.62 -9.58
CA ALA A 4 5.79 0.12 -8.68
C ALA A 4 4.82 -0.83 -7.98
N VAL A 5 4.78 -0.76 -6.66
CA VAL A 5 3.94 -1.57 -5.79
C VAL A 5 2.80 -0.69 -5.29
N LEU A 6 1.58 -0.94 -5.78
CA LEU A 6 0.38 -0.27 -5.31
C LEU A 6 -0.11 -0.93 -4.03
N LEU A 7 0.00 -0.22 -2.91
CA LEU A 7 -0.45 -0.68 -1.61
C LEU A 7 -1.85 -0.14 -1.35
N ASN A 8 -2.85 -1.01 -1.37
CA ASN A 8 -4.13 -0.65 -0.75
C ASN A 8 -3.89 -0.36 0.73
N ARG A 9 -4.58 0.63 1.32
CA ARG A 9 -4.36 1.08 2.71
C ARG A 9 -4.47 -0.03 3.77
N MET A 10 -5.16 -1.12 3.43
CA MET A 10 -5.29 -2.34 4.24
C MET A 10 -4.23 -3.40 3.86
N PHE A 11 -3.04 -2.98 3.44
CA PHE A 11 -1.95 -3.90 3.18
C PHE A 11 -1.41 -4.46 4.49
N ARG A 12 -1.05 -5.73 4.47
CA ARG A 12 -0.38 -6.37 5.60
C ARG A 12 1.12 -6.28 5.37
N MET A 13 1.86 -5.94 6.41
CA MET A 13 3.32 -6.01 6.39
C MET A 13 3.81 -7.45 6.51
N GLU A 14 3.12 -8.22 7.33
CA GLU A 14 3.43 -9.63 7.57
C GLU A 14 2.61 -10.54 6.64
N HIS A 15 3.23 -11.64 6.22
CA HIS A 15 2.60 -12.68 5.40
C HIS A 15 1.90 -12.13 4.15
N ASN A 16 2.53 -11.18 3.46
CA ASN A 16 2.01 -10.57 2.25
C ASN A 16 2.67 -11.19 1.01
N PRO A 17 1.95 -11.96 0.19
CA PRO A 17 2.50 -12.62 -1.00
C PRO A 17 3.10 -11.63 -2.01
N LEU A 18 2.60 -10.39 -2.05
CA LEU A 18 3.15 -9.35 -2.92
C LEU A 18 4.58 -9.01 -2.51
N PHE A 19 4.85 -8.88 -1.21
CA PHE A 19 6.18 -8.57 -0.71
C PHE A 19 7.13 -9.74 -0.86
N GLU A 20 6.63 -10.96 -0.68
CA GLU A 20 7.41 -12.17 -0.94
C GLU A 20 7.83 -12.26 -2.41
N TYR A 21 6.91 -12.01 -3.34
CA TYR A 21 7.20 -11.99 -4.78
C TYR A 21 8.25 -10.94 -5.15
N ILE A 22 8.09 -9.70 -4.66
CA ILE A 22 9.06 -8.62 -4.89
C ILE A 22 10.43 -8.99 -4.33
N TYR A 23 10.47 -9.58 -3.13
CA TYR A 23 11.70 -10.02 -2.49
C TYR A 23 12.40 -11.13 -3.27
N GLN A 24 11.65 -12.09 -3.84
CA GLN A 24 12.20 -13.17 -4.65
C GLN A 24 12.89 -12.66 -5.94
N GLN A 25 12.48 -11.50 -6.47
CA GLN A 25 13.06 -10.89 -7.67
C GLN A 25 14.00 -9.71 -7.39
N LYS A 26 14.40 -9.49 -6.14
CA LYS A 26 15.18 -8.31 -5.70
C LYS A 26 16.47 -8.04 -6.48
N GLU A 27 17.07 -9.07 -7.06
CA GLU A 27 18.33 -8.98 -7.82
C GLU A 27 18.12 -8.41 -9.23
N ASP A 28 16.91 -8.52 -9.78
CA ASP A 28 16.55 -8.02 -11.12
C ASP A 28 15.87 -6.63 -11.06
N ILE A 29 15.60 -6.12 -9.85
CA ILE A 29 14.90 -4.86 -9.58
C ILE A 29 15.94 -3.75 -9.30
N ASP A 30 16.01 -2.76 -10.20
CA ASP A 30 16.90 -1.60 -10.06
C ASP A 30 16.29 -0.53 -9.13
N ALA A 31 14.96 -0.44 -9.13
CA ALA A 31 14.21 0.53 -8.33
C ALA A 31 12.82 -0.03 -7.99
N CYS A 32 12.41 0.13 -6.73
CA CYS A 32 11.10 -0.28 -6.22
C CYS A 32 10.41 0.93 -5.57
N TYR A 33 9.24 1.30 -6.08
CA TYR A 33 8.44 2.41 -5.60
C TYR A 33 7.17 1.89 -4.92
N PHE A 34 6.90 2.34 -3.70
CA PHE A 34 5.63 2.07 -3.03
C PHE A 34 4.67 3.23 -3.23
N ILE A 35 3.49 2.93 -3.77
CA ILE A 35 2.42 3.90 -4.02
C ILE A 35 1.29 3.59 -3.06
N ILE A 36 0.96 4.55 -2.20
CA ILE A 36 -0.20 4.47 -1.31
C ILE A 36 -1.25 5.43 -1.88
N PRO A 37 -2.36 4.91 -2.46
CA PRO A 37 -3.42 5.75 -2.96
C PRO A 37 -4.19 6.38 -1.80
N GLU A 38 -4.39 7.68 -1.88
CA GLU A 38 -5.32 8.39 -1.01
C GLU A 38 -6.74 8.28 -1.55
N GLU A 39 -7.68 7.87 -0.71
CA GLU A 39 -9.09 7.77 -1.06
C GLU A 39 -9.73 9.13 -0.76
N ASP A 40 -10.51 9.65 -1.71
CA ASP A 40 -11.27 10.88 -1.49
C ASP A 40 -12.36 10.62 -0.44
N MET A 41 -12.20 11.27 0.71
CA MET A 41 -13.13 11.20 1.84
C MET A 41 -14.17 12.33 1.81
N SER A 42 -14.22 13.16 0.76
CA SER A 42 -15.13 14.31 0.67
C SER A 42 -16.60 13.94 0.87
N SER A 43 -17.01 12.73 0.47
CA SER A 43 -18.36 12.21 0.65
C SER A 43 -18.49 11.13 1.73
N ALA A 44 -17.44 10.88 2.52
CA ALA A 44 -17.42 9.86 3.57
C ALA A 44 -18.07 10.35 4.87
N SER A 45 -18.59 9.43 5.68
CA SER A 45 -19.01 9.77 7.06
C SER A 45 -17.79 10.11 7.93
N ASP A 46 -18.01 10.91 8.98
CA ASP A 46 -16.94 11.27 9.92
C ASP A 46 -16.24 10.04 10.51
N LEU A 47 -17.01 9.00 10.85
CA LEU A 47 -16.48 7.74 11.36
C LEU A 47 -15.58 7.03 10.34
N LYS A 48 -16.01 6.97 9.06
CA LYS A 48 -15.20 6.37 7.98
C LYS A 48 -13.94 7.21 7.76
N ALA A 49 -14.04 8.54 7.78
CA ALA A 49 -12.91 9.44 7.59
C ALA A 49 -11.88 9.40 8.75
N GLN A 50 -12.34 9.16 9.98
CA GLN A 50 -11.51 8.98 11.18
C GLN A 50 -10.88 7.58 11.28
N PHE A 51 -11.53 6.56 10.71
CA PHE A 51 -10.98 5.20 10.58
C PHE A 51 -10.00 5.07 9.40
N TYR A 52 -10.34 5.67 8.25
CA TYR A 52 -9.34 6.27 7.36
C TYR A 52 -8.51 7.27 8.20
N ARG A 53 -7.41 7.92 7.83
CA ARG A 53 -6.56 8.71 8.79
C ARG A 53 -5.98 8.00 10.05
N GLY A 54 -6.59 6.94 10.62
CA GLY A 54 -6.05 6.21 11.78
C GLY A 54 -6.16 6.95 13.11
N THR A 55 -7.21 7.76 13.27
CA THR A 55 -7.44 8.63 14.44
C THR A 55 -8.48 8.06 15.42
N LEU A 56 -8.78 6.77 15.29
CA LEU A 56 -9.82 6.03 16.01
C LEU A 56 -9.20 4.89 16.84
#